data_AF-A0A7S2RKH9-F1
#
_entry.id   AF-A0A7S2RKH9-F1
#
_cell.length_a   1.000
_cell.length_b   1.000
_cell.length_c   1.000
_cell.angle_alpha   90.00
_cell.angle_beta   90.00
_cell.angle_gamma   90.00
#
_symmetry.space_group_name_H-M   'P 1'
#
loop_
_entity.id
_entity.type
_entity.pdbx_description
1 polymer ?
#
loop_
_entity_poly.entity_id
_entity_poly.type
_entity_poly.pdbx_seq_one_letter_code
_entity_poly.pdbx_strand_id
1 'polypeptide(L)'
;MRVWPLLCAAVLVVAAVDDVDLPDILLERLAFGSCNKQGREALWDAIADESPQAFLWTGDAAYAENSELSEAQRALEESRADPSYQDFLTRTGVFVDGVWDDNDMGVNDGGK
;
A
#
# COMPACT_ATOMS: atom_id res chain seq x y z
N MET A 1 -6.04 53.21 -33.78
CA MET A 1 -5.48 51.89 -33.43
C MET A 1 -5.98 51.54 -32.04
N ARG A 2 -6.91 50.59 -31.91
CA ARG A 2 -7.47 50.14 -30.61
C ARG A 2 -6.86 48.77 -30.30
N VAL A 3 -6.04 48.70 -29.27
CA VAL A 3 -5.52 47.44 -28.71
C VAL A 3 -6.41 47.06 -27.54
N TRP A 4 -7.08 45.91 -27.63
CA TRP A 4 -7.76 45.28 -26.50
C TRP A 4 -6.76 44.35 -25.81
N PRO A 5 -6.53 44.47 -24.49
CA PRO A 5 -5.72 43.50 -23.80
C PRO A 5 -6.54 42.22 -23.61
N LEU A 6 -6.02 41.12 -24.15
CA LEU A 6 -6.47 39.77 -23.81
C LEU A 6 -6.17 39.53 -22.32
N LEU A 7 -7.20 39.54 -21.49
CA LEU A 7 -7.12 38.95 -20.15
C LEU A 7 -7.18 37.43 -20.31
N CYS A 8 -6.02 36.77 -20.26
CA CYS A 8 -5.96 35.34 -20.00
C CYS A 8 -6.27 35.12 -18.52
N ALA A 9 -7.49 34.70 -18.21
CA ALA A 9 -7.80 34.11 -16.91
C ALA A 9 -7.18 32.72 -16.88
N ALA A 10 -6.10 32.53 -16.12
CA ALA A 10 -5.60 31.22 -15.79
C ALA A 10 -6.55 30.59 -14.76
N VAL A 11 -7.29 29.56 -15.17
CA VAL A 11 -8.03 28.71 -14.24
C VAL A 11 -7.01 27.79 -13.57
N LEU A 12 -6.73 28.03 -12.29
CA LEU A 12 -5.92 27.14 -11.48
C LEU A 12 -6.81 25.98 -11.06
N VAL A 13 -6.60 24.80 -11.64
CA VAL A 13 -7.20 23.56 -11.12
C VAL A 13 -6.33 23.13 -9.94
N VAL A 14 -6.81 23.41 -8.72
CA VAL A 14 -6.28 22.76 -7.52
C VAL A 14 -6.91 21.37 -7.49
N ALA A 15 -6.13 20.33 -7.77
CA ALA A 15 -6.55 18.98 -7.44
C ALA A 15 -6.68 18.92 -5.92
N ALA A 16 -7.87 18.56 -5.42
CA ALA A 16 -8.01 18.17 -4.03
C ALA A 16 -7.08 16.98 -3.81
N VAL A 17 -6.22 17.07 -2.80
CA VAL A 17 -5.58 15.88 -2.26
C VAL A 17 -6.72 15.20 -1.52
N ASP A 18 -7.21 14.08 -2.03
CA ASP A 18 -8.18 13.28 -1.30
C ASP A 18 -7.50 12.87 0.01
N ASP A 19 -7.92 13.47 1.12
CA ASP A 19 -7.62 12.91 2.44
C ASP A 19 -8.13 11.47 2.42
N VAL A 20 -7.38 10.54 3.04
CA VAL A 20 -7.77 9.14 3.12
C VAL A 20 -9.11 9.08 3.85
N ASP A 21 -10.19 8.97 3.09
CA ASP A 21 -11.56 8.90 3.58
C ASP A 21 -11.77 7.49 4.10
N LEU A 22 -11.25 7.25 5.32
CA LEU A 22 -11.61 6.05 6.05
C LEU A 22 -13.13 6.08 6.22
N PRO A 23 -13.84 4.97 5.96
CA PRO A 23 -15.26 4.94 6.22
C PRO A 23 -15.49 5.35 7.68
N ASP A 24 -16.61 6.00 7.96
CA ASP A 24 -16.99 6.49 9.30
C ASP A 24 -17.26 5.29 10.25
N ILE A 25 -16.20 4.55 10.55
CA ILE A 25 -16.18 3.30 11.32
C ILE A 25 -15.50 3.58 12.66
N LEU A 26 -16.10 3.09 13.73
CA LEU A 26 -15.39 2.98 15.00
C LEU A 26 -14.38 1.84 14.86
N LEU A 27 -13.09 2.20 14.75
CA LEU A 27 -12.00 1.24 14.70
C LEU A 27 -11.73 0.71 16.13
N GLU A 28 -12.16 -0.51 16.40
CA GLU A 28 -11.93 -1.23 17.65
C GLU A 28 -10.73 -2.19 17.55
N ARG A 29 -10.42 -2.66 16.33
CA ARG A 29 -9.36 -3.63 16.11
C ARG A 29 -8.57 -3.38 14.83
N LEU A 30 -7.30 -3.06 15.04
CA LEU A 30 -6.28 -2.83 14.02
C LEU A 30 -5.24 -3.95 14.10
N ALA A 31 -5.01 -4.65 12.99
CA ALA A 31 -3.85 -5.49 12.80
C ALA A 31 -2.75 -4.72 12.08
N PHE A 32 -1.49 -5.12 12.27
CA PHE A 32 -0.37 -4.58 11.50
C PHE A 32 0.71 -5.66 11.35
N GLY A 33 1.54 -5.55 10.32
CA GLY A 33 2.59 -6.51 10.04
C GLY A 33 3.68 -5.97 9.12
N SER A 34 4.78 -6.71 9.06
CA SER A 34 5.92 -6.47 8.18
C SER A 34 6.65 -7.79 7.91
N CYS A 35 7.70 -7.74 7.10
CA CYS A 35 8.63 -8.84 6.86
C CYS A 35 7.99 -10.08 6.23
N ASN A 36 7.11 -9.88 5.26
CA ASN A 36 6.39 -10.93 4.55
C ASN A 36 7.18 -11.47 3.35
N LYS A 37 8.25 -12.21 3.64
CA LYS A 37 9.03 -12.86 2.57
C LYS A 37 8.22 -13.96 1.88
N GLN A 38 8.15 -13.88 0.55
CA GLN A 38 7.44 -14.80 -0.31
C GLN A 38 7.90 -16.25 -0.10
N GLY A 39 6.96 -17.18 -0.19
CA GLY A 39 7.19 -18.62 -0.02
C GLY A 39 7.43 -19.07 1.43
N ARG A 40 7.39 -18.17 2.42
CA ARG A 40 7.32 -18.52 3.84
C ARG A 40 5.87 -18.71 4.27
N GLU A 41 5.68 -19.50 5.32
CA GLU A 41 4.39 -19.62 5.99
C GLU A 41 4.00 -18.25 6.56
N ALA A 42 2.89 -17.70 6.05
CA ALA A 42 2.37 -16.41 6.46
C ALA A 42 1.31 -16.56 7.55
N LEU A 43 1.18 -15.55 8.41
CA LEU A 43 0.31 -15.59 9.60
C LEU A 43 -1.14 -15.17 9.28
N TRP A 44 -1.56 -15.22 8.03
CA TRP A 44 -2.83 -14.66 7.56
C TRP A 44 -4.05 -15.27 8.24
N ASP A 45 -4.06 -16.58 8.47
CA ASP A 45 -5.15 -17.25 9.19
C ASP A 45 -5.25 -16.77 10.65
N ALA A 46 -4.12 -16.69 11.35
CA ALA A 46 -4.08 -16.20 12.73
C ALA A 46 -4.53 -14.73 12.82
N ILE A 47 -4.17 -13.90 11.84
CA ILE A 47 -4.62 -12.51 11.76
C ILE A 47 -6.12 -12.45 11.46
N ALA A 48 -6.63 -13.31 10.56
CA ALA A 48 -8.05 -13.38 10.23
C ALA A 48 -8.92 -13.75 11.43
N ASP A 49 -8.45 -14.69 12.26
CA ASP A 49 -9.17 -15.17 13.46
C ASP A 49 -9.37 -14.06 14.51
N GLU A 50 -8.50 -13.05 14.52
CA GLU A 50 -8.66 -11.87 15.37
C GLU A 50 -9.75 -10.91 14.87
N SER A 51 -10.29 -11.10 13.66
CA SER A 51 -11.34 -10.24 13.07
C SER A 51 -10.99 -8.74 13.00
N PRO A 52 -9.85 -8.35 12.39
CA PRO A 52 -9.46 -6.95 12.26
C PRO A 52 -10.38 -6.18 11.30
N GLN A 53 -10.59 -4.89 11.59
CA GLN A 53 -11.30 -3.98 10.69
C GLN A 53 -10.34 -3.26 9.72
N ALA A 54 -9.08 -3.12 10.12
CA ALA A 54 -8.00 -2.62 9.28
C ALA A 54 -6.70 -3.42 9.50
N PHE A 55 -5.88 -3.51 8.46
CA PHE A 55 -4.53 -4.07 8.49
C PHE A 55 -3.54 -3.04 7.92
N LEU A 56 -2.50 -2.73 8.68
CA LEU A 56 -1.43 -1.83 8.24
C LEU A 56 -0.15 -2.58 7.92
N TRP A 57 0.31 -2.43 6.68
CA TRP A 57 1.69 -2.74 6.34
C TRP A 57 2.61 -1.71 7.00
N THR A 58 3.63 -2.19 7.69
CA THR A 58 4.64 -1.36 8.33
C THR A 58 6.00 -1.43 7.62
N GLY A 59 5.99 -1.88 6.37
CA GLY A 59 7.18 -2.14 5.55
C GLY A 59 7.39 -3.62 5.24
N ASP A 60 8.32 -3.91 4.32
CA ASP A 60 8.74 -5.25 3.92
C ASP A 60 7.55 -6.17 3.56
N ALA A 61 6.62 -5.66 2.74
CA ALA A 61 5.52 -6.44 2.20
C ALA A 61 6.00 -7.45 1.15
N ALA A 62 7.15 -7.20 0.55
CA ALA A 62 7.81 -8.04 -0.43
C ALA A 62 9.33 -7.93 -0.34
N TYR A 63 10.04 -8.97 -0.80
CA TYR A 63 11.50 -8.97 -0.92
C TYR A 63 11.92 -9.22 -2.37
N ALA A 64 12.52 -8.23 -3.02
CA ALA A 64 13.08 -8.39 -4.35
C ALA A 64 14.34 -9.28 -4.33
N GLU A 65 14.58 -10.02 -5.41
CA GLU A 65 15.79 -10.85 -5.55
C GLU A 65 17.04 -10.00 -5.89
N ASN A 66 16.84 -8.82 -6.48
CA ASN A 66 17.90 -7.85 -6.78
C ASN A 66 17.36 -6.41 -6.81
N SER A 67 18.24 -5.47 -7.14
CA SER A 67 18.00 -4.03 -7.11
C SER A 67 17.17 -3.46 -8.27
N GLU A 68 16.81 -4.28 -9.26
CA GLU A 68 16.06 -3.81 -10.42
C GLU A 68 14.61 -3.52 -10.03
N LEU A 69 14.08 -2.37 -10.46
CA LEU A 69 12.70 -1.97 -10.16
C LEU A 69 11.66 -3.01 -10.65
N SER A 70 11.97 -3.70 -11.75
CA SER A 70 11.12 -4.78 -12.26
C SER A 70 11.04 -5.96 -11.29
N GLU A 71 12.10 -6.25 -10.54
CA GLU A 71 12.09 -7.33 -9.54
C GLU A 71 11.31 -6.92 -8.30
N ALA A 72 11.44 -5.67 -7.84
CA ALA A 72 10.61 -5.14 -6.76
C ALA A 72 9.12 -5.18 -7.12
N GLN A 73 8.76 -4.74 -8.33
CA GLN A 73 7.40 -4.84 -8.83
C GLN A 73 6.91 -6.29 -8.87
N ARG A 74 7.71 -7.21 -9.43
CA ARG A 74 7.37 -8.64 -9.48
C ARG A 74 7.15 -9.22 -8.08
N ALA A 75 8.01 -8.87 -7.13
CA ALA A 75 7.93 -9.36 -5.74
C ALA A 75 6.64 -8.87 -5.05
N LEU A 76 6.26 -7.60 -5.23
CA LEU A 76 5.00 -7.06 -4.73
C LEU A 76 3.79 -7.72 -5.39
N GLU A 77 3.83 -7.96 -6.70
CA GLU A 77 2.79 -8.68 -7.43
C GLU A 77 2.64 -10.12 -6.92
N GLU A 78 3.75 -10.80 -6.62
CA GLU A 78 3.77 -12.14 -6.03
C GLU A 78 3.16 -12.15 -4.63
N SER A 79 3.59 -11.24 -3.73
CA SER A 79 2.98 -11.10 -2.39
C SER A 79 1.49 -10.80 -2.47
N ARG A 80 1.07 -9.93 -3.40
CA ARG A 80 -0.34 -9.59 -3.59
C ARG A 80 -1.14 -10.77 -4.13
N ALA A 81 -0.55 -11.58 -5.01
CA ALA A 81 -1.20 -12.75 -5.60
C ALA A 81 -1.18 -14.00 -4.69
N ASP A 82 -0.53 -13.93 -3.53
CA ASP A 82 -0.49 -15.02 -2.57
C ASP A 82 -1.92 -15.49 -2.21
N PRO A 83 -2.26 -16.78 -2.42
CA PRO A 83 -3.62 -17.27 -2.18
C PRO A 83 -4.09 -17.11 -0.73
N SER A 84 -3.19 -17.23 0.25
CA SER A 84 -3.53 -17.08 1.66
C SER A 84 -3.75 -15.62 2.05
N TYR A 85 -3.01 -14.69 1.43
CA TYR A 85 -3.30 -13.26 1.57
C TYR A 85 -4.65 -12.91 0.92
N GLN A 86 -4.93 -13.41 -0.29
CA GLN A 86 -6.22 -13.19 -0.95
C GLN A 86 -7.40 -13.79 -0.18
N ASP A 87 -7.23 -14.95 0.45
CA ASP A 87 -8.23 -15.55 1.34
C ASP A 87 -8.47 -14.66 2.57
N PHE A 88 -7.41 -14.17 3.21
CA PHE A 88 -7.52 -13.19 4.31
C PHE A 88 -8.31 -11.95 3.90
N LEU A 89 -7.99 -11.32 2.77
CA LEU A 89 -8.71 -10.14 2.27
C LEU A 89 -10.19 -10.44 2.02
N THR A 90 -10.48 -11.61 1.42
CA THR A 90 -11.85 -12.00 1.08
C THR A 90 -12.68 -12.35 2.31
N ARG A 91 -12.10 -13.09 3.27
CA ARG A 91 -12.79 -13.52 4.49
C ARG A 91 -13.09 -12.37 5.44
N THR A 92 -12.17 -11.41 5.54
CA THR A 92 -12.28 -10.32 6.51
C THR A 92 -12.94 -9.07 5.94
N GLY A 93 -12.79 -8.81 4.63
CA GLY A 93 -13.17 -7.52 4.05
C GLY A 93 -12.42 -6.34 4.68
N VAL A 94 -11.25 -6.61 5.28
CA VAL A 94 -10.43 -5.66 6.02
C VAL A 94 -10.00 -4.49 5.14
N PHE A 95 -9.97 -3.28 5.70
CA PHE A 95 -9.31 -2.14 5.06
C PHE A 95 -7.79 -2.32 5.13
N VAL A 96 -7.09 -2.20 3.99
CA VAL A 96 -5.62 -2.35 3.94
C VAL A 96 -4.97 -1.04 3.52
N ASP A 97 -3.99 -0.61 4.30
CA ASP A 97 -3.13 0.53 3.98
C ASP A 97 -1.74 0.27 4.57
N GLY A 98 -0.81 1.23 4.45
CA GLY A 98 0.49 1.13 5.10
C GLY A 98 1.57 2.02 4.53
N VAL A 99 2.80 1.71 4.93
CA VAL A 99 4.02 2.36 4.48
C VAL A 99 5.00 1.32 3.92
N TRP A 100 5.95 1.78 3.12
CA TRP A 100 7.02 0.98 2.55
C TRP A 100 8.26 0.97 3.45
N ASP A 101 9.13 -0.03 3.25
CA ASP A 101 10.52 -0.09 3.74
C ASP A 101 11.49 -0.41 2.59
N ASP A 102 12.78 -0.52 2.87
CA ASP A 102 13.84 -0.66 1.87
C ASP A 102 13.68 -1.87 0.94
N ASN A 103 13.24 -3.03 1.45
CA ASN A 103 13.05 -4.23 0.63
C ASN A 103 11.89 -4.13 -0.36
N ASP A 104 10.92 -3.24 -0.11
CA ASP A 104 9.81 -2.97 -1.05
C ASP A 104 10.28 -2.18 -2.28
N MET A 105 11.43 -1.49 -2.17
CA MET A 105 11.99 -0.61 -3.21
C MET A 105 13.26 -1.18 -3.86
N GLY A 106 13.67 -2.40 -3.52
CA GLY A 106 14.76 -3.14 -4.15
C GLY A 106 15.94 -3.42 -3.22
N VAL A 107 16.85 -2.45 -3.07
CA VAL A 107 18.10 -2.67 -2.31
C VAL A 107 17.87 -2.53 -0.82
N ASN A 108 18.05 -3.64 -0.09
CA ASN A 108 18.20 -3.60 1.37
C ASN A 108 19.33 -2.64 1.76
N ASP A 109 19.04 -1.71 2.67
CA ASP A 109 19.88 -0.58 3.08
C ASP A 109 20.23 0.43 1.96
N GLY A 110 19.45 0.52 0.88
CA GLY A 110 19.77 1.36 -0.29
C GLY A 110 19.83 2.88 -0.05
N GLY A 111 19.38 3.34 1.11
CA GLY A 111 19.45 4.75 1.54
C GLY A 111 20.73 5.14 2.31
N LYS A 112 21.73 4.26 2.37
CA LYS A 112 23.03 4.49 3.02
C LYS A 112 24.12 4.88 2.03
#